data_AF-A0A0S7WEK4-F1
#
_entry.id   AF-A0A0S7WEK4-F1
#
_cell.length_a   1.000
_cell.length_b   1.000
_cell.length_c   1.000
_cell.angle_alpha   90.00
_cell.angle_beta   90.00
_cell.angle_gamma   90.00
#
_symmetry.space_group_name_H-M   'P 1'
#
loop_
_entity.id
_entity.type
_entity.pdbx_description
1 polymer ?
#
loop_
_entity_poly.entity_id
_entity_poly.type
_entity_poly.pdbx_seq_one_letter_code
_entity_poly.pdbx_strand_id
1 'polypeptide(L)'
;MNRKIHLLVLRDIMARRFQFGALAIIIALGIAIYLSMTVAFTNAERSYNRTYEETHFADFSVEVTQAPESAVDEVRQLANVEAVEGRVVMDTGLPVDENRLVQARLIGLPADRRAAVNDVIVESGRY
;
A
#
# COMPACT_ATOMS: atom_id res chain seq x y z
N MET A 1 39.20 -36.33 -19.81
CA MET A 1 38.15 -37.34 -19.55
C MET A 1 36.75 -36.75 -19.33
N ASN A 2 36.55 -35.42 -19.38
CA ASN A 2 35.28 -34.79 -18.97
C ASN A 2 34.29 -34.51 -20.13
N ARG A 3 34.79 -34.28 -21.35
CA ARG A 3 33.95 -33.90 -22.51
C ARG A 3 32.94 -34.98 -22.91
N LYS A 4 33.30 -36.25 -22.79
CA LYS A 4 32.42 -37.38 -23.15
C LYS A 4 31.21 -37.50 -22.21
N ILE A 5 31.39 -37.17 -20.93
CA ILE A 5 30.32 -37.21 -19.93
C ILE A 5 29.29 -36.10 -20.21
N HIS A 6 29.74 -34.87 -20.47
CA HIS A 6 28.84 -33.76 -20.81
C HIS A 6 28.01 -34.02 -22.08
N LEU A 7 28.62 -34.62 -23.11
CA LEU A 7 27.92 -35.00 -24.34
C LEU A 7 26.88 -36.10 -24.09
N LEU A 8 27.18 -37.07 -23.22
CA LEU A 8 26.24 -38.11 -22.83
C LEU A 8 25.01 -37.51 -22.11
N VAL A 9 25.23 -36.61 -21.15
CA VAL A 9 24.18 -35.93 -20.39
C VAL A 9 23.29 -35.08 -21.30
N LEU A 10 23.88 -34.29 -22.21
CA LEU A 10 23.12 -33.50 -23.19
C LEU A 10 22.26 -34.38 -24.10
N ARG A 11 22.79 -35.52 -24.55
CA ARG A 11 22.05 -36.48 -25.36
C ARG A 11 20.89 -37.09 -24.59
N ASP A 12 21.08 -37.42 -23.31
CA ASP A 12 20.02 -37.96 -22.46
C ASP A 12 18.91 -36.94 -22.19
N ILE A 13 19.27 -35.67 -21.97
CA ILE A 13 18.31 -34.57 -21.85
C ILE A 13 17.50 -34.41 -23.14
N MET A 14 18.16 -34.43 -24.31
CA MET A 14 17.48 -34.35 -25.61
C MET A 14 16.57 -35.55 -25.87
N ALA A 15 17.00 -36.76 -25.50
CA ALA A 15 16.20 -37.97 -25.67
C ALA A 15 14.92 -37.95 -24.83
N ARG A 16 14.95 -37.30 -23.65
CA ARG A 16 13.81 -37.17 -22.72
C ARG A 16 13.33 -35.72 -22.57
N ARG A 17 13.39 -34.95 -23.67
CA ARG A 17 13.14 -33.50 -23.70
C ARG A 17 11.87 -33.03 -22.97
N PHE A 18 10.77 -33.78 -23.06
CA PHE A 18 9.51 -33.41 -22.43
C PHE A 18 9.54 -33.60 -20.90
N GLN A 19 10.21 -34.66 -20.41
CA GLN A 19 10.35 -34.91 -18.97
C GLN A 19 11.24 -33.86 -18.30
N PHE A 20 12.39 -33.56 -18.92
CA PHE A 20 13.27 -32.50 -18.44
C PHE A 20 12.62 -31.12 -18.54
N GLY A 21 11.88 -30.84 -19.61
CA GLY A 21 11.11 -29.61 -19.77
C GLY A 21 10.06 -29.43 -18.67
N ALA A 22 9.28 -30.47 -18.36
CA ALA A 22 8.29 -30.42 -17.28
C ALA A 22 8.94 -30.11 -15.92
N LEU A 23 10.06 -30.77 -15.59
CA LEU A 23 10.80 -30.50 -14.36
C LEU A 23 11.32 -29.06 -14.30
N ALA A 24 11.89 -28.57 -15.40
CA ALA A 24 12.39 -27.20 -15.48
C ALA A 24 11.28 -26.15 -15.28
N ILE A 25 10.09 -26.39 -15.87
CA ILE A 25 8.92 -25.53 -15.69
C ILE A 25 8.47 -25.52 -14.23
N ILE A 26 8.39 -26.69 -13.58
CA ILE A 26 8.01 -26.78 -12.16
C ILE A 26 8.97 -25.99 -11.28
N ILE A 27 10.28 -26.14 -11.50
CA ILE A 27 11.32 -25.40 -10.77
C ILE A 27 11.18 -23.90 -11.02
N ALA A 28 11.06 -23.48 -12.29
CA ALA A 28 10.92 -22.08 -12.66
C ALA A 28 9.66 -21.47 -12.03
N LEU A 29 8.54 -22.19 -12.02
CA LEU A 29 7.29 -21.76 -11.40
C LEU A 29 7.44 -21.60 -9.89
N GLY A 30 8.07 -22.56 -9.21
CA GLY A 30 8.33 -22.47 -7.77
C GLY A 30 9.19 -21.25 -7.40
N ILE A 31 10.25 -21.01 -8.16
CA ILE A 31 11.13 -19.83 -7.98
C ILE A 31 10.36 -18.54 -8.26
N ALA A 32 9.58 -18.50 -9.35
CA ALA A 32 8.80 -17.33 -9.72
C ALA A 32 7.77 -16.98 -8.65
N ILE A 33 7.04 -17.96 -8.12
CA ILE A 33 6.05 -17.75 -7.05
C ILE A 33 6.75 -17.21 -5.79
N TYR A 34 7.86 -17.83 -5.38
CA TYR A 34 8.63 -17.39 -4.23
C TYR A 34 9.11 -15.94 -4.38
N LEU A 35 9.79 -15.63 -5.49
CA LEU A 35 10.27 -14.28 -5.77
C LEU A 35 9.14 -13.27 -5.84
N SER A 36 8.02 -13.63 -6.46
CA SER A 36 6.86 -12.74 -6.58
C SER A 36 6.30 -12.38 -5.21
N MET A 37 6.20 -13.35 -4.29
CA MET A 37 5.74 -13.09 -2.92
C MET A 37 6.71 -12.17 -2.17
N THR A 38 8.02 -12.40 -2.27
CA THR A 38 9.03 -11.54 -1.64
C THR A 38 8.99 -10.12 -2.18
N VAL A 39 8.92 -9.95 -3.50
CA VAL A 39 8.86 -8.63 -4.14
C VAL A 39 7.55 -7.92 -3.79
N ALA A 40 6.42 -8.63 -3.78
CA ALA A 40 5.14 -8.06 -3.38
C ALA A 40 5.20 -7.49 -1.95
N PHE A 41 5.80 -8.23 -1.01
CA PHE A 41 5.98 -7.77 0.36
C PHE A 41 6.82 -6.50 0.44
N THR A 42 8.01 -6.49 -0.17
CA THR A 42 8.89 -5.31 -0.17
C THR A 42 8.26 -4.10 -0.88
N ASN A 43 7.50 -4.32 -1.94
CA ASN A 43 6.80 -3.23 -2.64
C ASN A 43 5.68 -2.64 -1.77
N ALA A 44 4.93 -3.47 -1.05
CA ALA A 44 3.92 -2.99 -0.11
C ALA A 44 4.55 -2.15 1.01
N GLU A 45 5.65 -2.61 1.59
CA GLU A 45 6.40 -1.87 2.63
C GLU A 45 6.92 -0.52 2.11
N ARG A 46 7.53 -0.50 0.92
CA ARG A 46 7.98 0.75 0.29
C ARG A 46 6.82 1.71 0.01
N SER A 47 5.70 1.20 -0.47
CA SER A 47 4.51 2.01 -0.70
C SER A 47 3.98 2.59 0.61
N TYR A 48 3.99 1.82 1.69
CA TYR A 48 3.58 2.27 3.01
C TYR A 48 4.46 3.41 3.53
N ASN A 49 5.78 3.20 3.53
CA ASN A 49 6.75 4.21 4.00
C ASN A 49 6.66 5.49 3.18
N ARG A 50 6.52 5.36 1.86
CA ARG A 50 6.33 6.51 0.96
C ARG A 50 5.09 7.31 1.32
N THR A 51 3.97 6.65 1.58
CA THR A 51 2.73 7.34 2.01
C THR A 51 2.94 8.09 3.32
N TYR A 52 3.65 7.50 4.29
CA TYR A 52 3.98 8.18 5.55
C TYR A 52 4.84 9.43 5.32
N GLU A 53 5.88 9.32 4.49
CA GLU A 53 6.78 10.44 4.17
C GLU A 53 6.06 11.56 3.40
N GLU A 54 5.18 11.23 2.46
CA GLU A 54 4.53 12.23 1.60
C GLU A 54 3.29 12.88 2.25
N THR A 55 2.62 12.19 3.18
CA THR A 55 1.32 12.64 3.73
C THR A 55 1.32 12.86 5.24
N HIS A 56 2.42 12.57 5.94
CA HIS A 56 2.46 12.56 7.41
C HIS A 56 1.30 11.71 7.96
N PHE A 57 1.22 10.47 7.47
CA PHE A 57 0.11 9.58 7.77
C PHE A 57 0.01 9.33 9.28
N ALA A 58 -1.21 9.25 9.80
CA ALA A 58 -1.44 9.10 11.22
C ALA A 58 -1.00 7.73 11.75
N ASP A 59 -0.22 7.74 12.83
CA ASP A 59 0.10 6.51 13.58
C ASP A 59 -1.16 5.88 14.22
N PHE A 60 -2.09 6.73 14.68
CA PHE A 60 -3.39 6.30 15.20
C PHE A 60 -4.45 7.40 15.05
N SER A 61 -5.71 7.02 15.13
CA SER A 61 -6.86 7.91 15.08
C SER A 61 -7.85 7.59 16.20
N VAL A 62 -8.47 8.62 16.78
CA VAL A 62 -9.50 8.47 17.82
C VAL A 62 -10.77 9.14 17.35
N GLU A 63 -11.88 8.41 17.38
CA GLU A 63 -13.20 8.95 17.06
C GLU A 63 -13.88 9.42 18.35
N VAL A 64 -14.45 10.64 18.31
CA VAL A 64 -15.11 11.27 19.44
C VAL A 64 -16.46 11.83 19.00
N THR A 65 -17.50 11.67 19.82
CA THR A 65 -18.87 12.06 19.45
C THR A 65 -19.09 13.57 19.50
N GLN A 66 -18.51 14.25 20.49
CA GLN A 66 -18.57 15.71 20.64
C GLN A 66 -17.26 16.18 21.28
N ALA A 67 -16.44 16.90 20.52
CA ALA A 67 -15.22 17.51 21.03
C ALA A 67 -15.11 18.95 20.52
N PRO A 68 -14.83 19.93 21.41
CA PRO A 68 -14.51 21.28 20.97
C PRO A 68 -13.15 21.29 20.26
N GLU A 69 -12.92 22.28 19.40
CA GLU A 69 -11.62 22.45 18.72
C GLU A 69 -10.44 22.56 19.71
N SER A 70 -10.69 23.13 20.91
CA SER A 70 -9.69 23.25 21.98
C SER A 70 -9.15 21.89 22.46
N ALA A 71 -9.87 20.79 22.26
CA ALA A 71 -9.38 19.46 22.61
C ALA A 71 -8.15 19.09 21.76
N VAL A 72 -8.08 19.54 20.50
CA VAL A 72 -6.92 19.34 19.62
C VAL A 72 -5.72 20.09 20.19
N ASP A 73 -5.93 21.31 20.69
CA ASP A 73 -4.86 22.12 21.28
C ASP A 73 -4.32 21.54 22.59
N GLU A 74 -5.18 20.93 23.41
CA GLU A 74 -4.77 20.23 24.63
C GLU A 74 -3.93 18.98 24.29
N VAL A 75 -4.37 18.17 23.32
CA VAL A 75 -3.60 16.98 22.89
C VAL A 75 -2.26 17.38 22.29
N ARG A 76 -2.19 18.49 21.55
CA ARG A 76 -0.94 19.01 20.97
C ARG A 76 0.12 19.36 22.01
N GLN A 77 -0.27 19.66 23.26
CA GLN A 77 0.66 20.02 24.34
C GLN A 77 1.28 18.81 25.06
N LEU A 78 0.83 17.60 24.75
CA LEU A 78 1.38 16.38 25.36
C LEU A 78 2.81 16.12 24.87
N ALA A 79 3.70 15.75 25.79
CA ALA A 79 5.15 15.67 25.54
C ALA A 79 5.59 14.69 24.42
N ASN A 80 4.76 13.72 24.05
CA ASN A 80 5.06 12.72 23.02
C ASN A 80 4.15 12.84 21.78
N VAL A 81 3.46 13.97 21.62
CA VAL A 81 2.63 14.23 20.44
C VAL A 81 3.41 15.15 19.50
N GLU A 82 3.83 14.61 18.36
CA GLU A 82 4.53 15.39 17.33
C GLU A 82 3.56 16.28 16.55
N ALA A 83 2.44 15.71 16.11
CA ALA A 83 1.41 16.42 15.37
C ALA A 83 0.02 15.86 15.68
N VAL A 84 -0.99 16.72 15.59
CA VAL A 84 -2.40 16.36 15.77
C VAL A 84 -3.27 17.23 14.87
N GLU A 85 -4.27 16.59 14.25
CA GLU A 85 -5.23 17.22 13.37
C GLU A 85 -6.65 16.77 13.73
N GLY A 86 -7.50 17.71 14.13
CA GLY A 86 -8.93 17.45 14.32
C GLY A 86 -9.65 17.49 12.98
N ARG A 87 -10.53 16.53 12.72
CA ARG A 87 -11.32 16.49 11.49
C ARG A 87 -12.69 15.87 11.71
N VAL A 88 -13.66 16.36 10.95
CA VAL A 88 -14.99 15.75 10.87
C VAL A 88 -14.95 14.68 9.78
N VAL A 89 -15.32 13.47 10.14
CA VAL A 89 -15.44 12.33 9.22
C VAL A 89 -16.87 11.84 9.27
N MET A 90 -17.53 11.70 8.13
CA MET A 90 -18.92 11.26 8.04
C MET A 90 -19.09 10.26 6.89
N ASP A 91 -19.70 9.12 7.18
CA ASP A 91 -20.13 8.16 6.17
C ASP A 91 -21.58 8.45 5.78
N THR A 92 -21.83 8.69 4.50
CA THR A 92 -23.14 9.09 3.99
C THR A 92 -23.41 8.55 2.59
N GLY A 93 -24.66 8.61 2.15
CA GLY A 93 -25.04 8.37 0.77
C GLY A 93 -24.70 9.60 -0.09
N LEU A 94 -23.91 9.40 -1.14
CA LEU A 94 -23.61 10.41 -2.14
C LEU A 94 -24.38 10.09 -3.43
N PRO A 95 -25.35 10.92 -3.84
CA PRO A 95 -26.03 10.73 -5.11
C PRO A 95 -25.06 11.09 -6.25
N VAL A 96 -24.79 10.12 -7.12
CA VAL A 96 -23.87 10.32 -8.26
C VAL A 96 -24.65 10.58 -9.55
N ASP A 97 -25.85 10.01 -9.67
CA ASP A 97 -26.80 10.24 -10.75
C ASP A 97 -28.24 10.02 -10.24
N GLU A 98 -29.25 10.25 -11.09
CA GLU A 98 -30.67 10.20 -10.71
C GLU A 98 -31.10 8.85 -10.09
N ASN A 99 -30.42 7.75 -10.41
CA ASN A 99 -30.79 6.41 -9.97
C ASN A 99 -29.68 5.71 -9.17
N ARG A 100 -28.61 6.41 -8.79
CA ARG A 100 -27.45 5.79 -8.13
C ARG A 100 -26.99 6.61 -6.93
N LEU A 101 -27.26 6.06 -5.76
CA LEU A 101 -26.70 6.46 -4.48
C LEU A 101 -25.53 5.53 -4.13
N VAL A 102 -24.35 6.09 -3.89
CA VAL A 102 -23.17 5.32 -3.44
C VAL A 102 -22.85 5.67 -2.00
N GLN A 103 -22.28 4.73 -1.25
CA GLN A 103 -21.73 5.04 0.06
C GLN A 103 -20.42 5.80 -0.12
N ALA A 104 -20.30 6.94 0.56
CA ALA A 104 -19.12 7.80 0.52
C ALA A 104 -18.70 8.18 1.94
N ARG A 105 -17.40 8.36 2.13
CA ARG A 105 -16.81 8.93 3.33
C ARG A 105 -16.38 10.36 3.05
N LEU A 106 -17.01 11.32 3.71
CA LEU A 106 -16.63 12.73 3.68
C LEU A 106 -15.60 12.98 4.78
N ILE A 107 -14.49 13.60 4.42
CA ILE A 107 -13.38 13.91 5.34
C ILE A 107 -13.10 15.40 5.22
N GLY A 108 -13.24 16.14 6.31
CA GLY A 108 -12.88 17.56 6.36
C GLY A 108 -11.37 17.76 6.22
N LEU A 109 -10.99 18.80 5.49
CA LEU A 109 -9.61 19.28 5.37
C LEU A 109 -9.53 20.76 5.79
N PRO A 110 -8.39 21.20 6.38
CA PRO A 110 -8.16 22.61 6.64
C PRO A 110 -8.15 23.41 5.32
N ALA A 111 -8.81 24.57 5.31
CA ALA A 111 -8.98 25.41 4.11
C ALA A 111 -7.93 26.53 4.01
N ASP A 112 -7.26 26.84 5.11
CA ASP A 112 -6.32 27.94 5.27
C ASP A 112 -4.85 27.48 5.31
N ARG A 113 -4.62 26.17 5.50
CA ARG A 113 -3.30 25.55 5.60
C ARG A 113 -3.33 24.10 5.14
N ARG A 114 -2.15 23.51 4.96
CA ARG A 114 -1.99 22.06 4.80
C ARG A 114 -2.23 21.36 6.15
N ALA A 115 -2.68 20.10 6.09
CA ALA A 115 -2.92 19.33 7.30
C ALA A 115 -1.58 18.87 7.89
N ALA A 116 -1.44 18.95 9.22
CA ALA A 116 -0.21 18.49 9.89
C ALA A 116 -0.12 16.96 9.95
N VAL A 117 -1.27 16.28 9.88
CA VAL A 117 -1.41 14.81 9.87
C VAL A 117 -2.42 14.43 8.81
N ASN A 118 -2.17 13.34 8.08
CA ASN A 118 -3.02 12.85 6.98
C ASN A 118 -3.31 13.96 5.96
N ASP A 119 -2.24 14.57 5.46
CA ASP A 119 -2.26 15.53 4.37
C ASP A 119 -2.56 14.83 3.04
N VAL A 120 -2.92 15.58 1.99
CA VAL A 120 -3.30 14.95 0.70
C VAL A 120 -2.40 15.36 -0.45
N ILE A 121 -2.10 14.40 -1.32
CA ILE A 121 -1.38 14.65 -2.57
C ILE A 121 -2.41 15.10 -3.60
N VAL A 122 -2.22 16.31 -4.14
CA VAL A 122 -3.13 16.90 -5.13
C VAL A 122 -2.65 16.53 -6.52
N GLU A 123 -3.34 15.59 -7.16
CA GLU A 123 -3.05 15.19 -8.54
C GLU A 123 -3.42 16.28 -9.56
N SER A 124 -4.46 17.06 -9.27
CA SER A 124 -4.91 18.16 -10.14
C SER A 124 -5.65 19.24 -9.35
N GLY A 125 -5.47 20.49 -9.74
CA GLY A 125 -6.12 21.63 -9.07
C GLY A 125 -5.36 22.11 -7.84
N ARG A 126 -6.10 22.57 -6.82
CA ARG A 126 -5.59 23.08 -5.55
C ARG A 126 -6.67 22.95 -4.48
N TYR A 127 -6.25 22.78 -3.23
CA TYR A 127 -7.07 23.04 -2.06
C TYR A 127 -6.32 23.99 -1.12
#